data_AF-W7AUH1-F1
#
_entry.id   AF-W7AUH1-F1
#
_cell.length_a   1.000
_cell.length_b   1.000
_cell.length_c   1.000
_cell.angle_alpha   90.00
_cell.angle_beta   90.00
_cell.angle_gamma   90.00
#
_symmetry.space_group_name_H-M   'P 1'
#
loop_
_entity.id
_entity.type
_entity.pdbx_description
1 polymer ?
#
loop_
_entity_poly.entity_id
_entity_poly.type
_entity_poly.pdbx_seq_one_letter_code
_entity_poly.pdbx_strand_id
1 'polypeptide(L)'
;MDFIIIHINIFVKINIIHGLKNASPPVVELNEEALIDPDIICERDYNIPCPEDYTYIGSVHKTDDEICAPSPTYDGPCIGEELNIKNMSDARKENWSMKCKTSWPCRKCVRDYTSFCPEKWNKVEGTIRSCKPSRDYMGPCKYQINFSGYNIEMLSDWSLKCEAWWACDHIDLFPDCPDSDVPITAAATRLYLKETNIT
;
A
#
# COMPACT_ATOMS: atom_id res chain seq x y z
N MET A 1 75.18 5.09 -15.93
CA MET A 1 74.93 4.82 -14.51
C MET A 1 73.45 4.51 -14.37
N ASP A 2 73.18 3.31 -13.90
CA ASP A 2 71.87 2.69 -13.71
C ASP A 2 70.89 3.55 -12.88
N PHE A 3 69.59 3.42 -13.14
CA PHE A 3 68.65 2.69 -12.27
C PHE A 3 67.21 2.78 -12.82
N ILE A 4 66.57 1.62 -12.88
CA ILE A 4 65.17 1.32 -13.21
C ILE A 4 64.26 1.74 -12.05
N ILE A 5 63.10 2.42 -12.27
CA ILE A 5 61.79 2.13 -11.62
C ILE A 5 60.61 2.60 -12.51
N ILE A 6 59.97 1.61 -13.15
CA ILE A 6 58.54 1.36 -13.40
C ILE A 6 57.52 2.49 -13.14
N HIS A 7 56.81 2.92 -14.19
CA HIS A 7 55.39 3.30 -14.07
C HIS A 7 54.56 2.59 -15.13
N ILE A 8 53.47 2.00 -14.63
CA ILE A 8 52.56 1.04 -15.24
C ILE A 8 51.82 1.63 -16.44
N ASN A 9 51.71 0.84 -17.51
CA ASN A 9 50.85 1.06 -18.66
C ASN A 9 49.38 1.31 -18.22
N ILE A 10 48.92 2.55 -18.27
CA ILE A 10 47.49 2.88 -18.36
C ILE A 10 47.22 3.24 -19.83
N PHE A 11 47.23 2.22 -20.68
CA PHE A 11 46.54 2.27 -21.96
C PHE A 11 45.36 1.32 -21.87
N VAL A 12 44.22 1.77 -22.39
CA VAL A 12 42.91 1.08 -22.47
C VAL A 12 41.94 1.47 -21.33
N LYS A 13 41.31 2.65 -21.48
CA LYS A 13 39.87 2.89 -21.23
C LYS A 13 39.49 4.35 -21.48
N ILE A 14 39.74 4.86 -22.69
CA ILE A 14 39.12 6.09 -23.16
C ILE A 14 38.61 5.81 -24.57
N ASN A 15 37.38 5.29 -24.68
CA ASN A 15 36.50 5.40 -25.87
C ASN A 15 35.18 4.63 -25.72
N ILE A 16 34.44 4.85 -24.62
CA ILE A 16 33.03 4.37 -24.51
C ILE A 16 32.05 5.53 -24.24
N ILE A 17 32.52 6.69 -23.78
CA ILE A 17 31.64 7.79 -23.36
C ILE A 17 31.15 8.69 -24.52
N HIS A 18 31.76 8.61 -25.71
CA HIS A 18 31.40 9.49 -26.82
C HIS A 18 30.12 9.09 -27.59
N GLY A 19 29.54 7.92 -27.31
CA GLY A 19 28.33 7.42 -27.99
C GLY A 19 26.99 7.80 -27.32
N LEU A 20 26.99 8.33 -26.10
CA LEU A 20 25.76 8.60 -25.34
C LEU A 20 25.23 10.04 -25.47
N LYS A 21 25.93 10.92 -26.20
CA LYS A 21 25.47 12.31 -26.38
C LYS A 21 24.34 12.48 -27.40
N ASN A 22 24.13 11.50 -28.29
CA ASN A 22 23.21 11.63 -29.43
C ASN A 22 22.10 10.56 -29.45
N ALA A 23 21.96 9.74 -28.41
CA ALA A 23 20.81 8.86 -28.28
C ALA A 23 19.66 9.67 -27.67
N SER A 24 18.54 9.78 -28.37
CA SER A 24 17.28 10.18 -27.75
C SER A 24 16.98 9.23 -26.58
N PRO A 25 16.51 9.74 -25.42
CA PRO A 25 16.13 8.88 -24.30
C PRO A 25 15.23 7.75 -24.80
N PRO A 26 15.41 6.50 -24.32
CA PRO A 26 14.43 5.46 -24.61
C PRO A 26 13.06 5.97 -24.19
N VAL A 27 12.08 5.88 -25.08
CA VAL A 27 10.68 6.10 -24.71
C VAL A 27 10.33 4.93 -23.81
N VAL A 28 10.38 5.17 -22.50
CA VAL A 28 9.87 4.22 -21.51
C VAL A 28 8.36 4.41 -21.51
N GLU A 29 7.62 3.47 -22.11
CA GLU A 29 6.19 3.34 -21.85
C GLU A 29 6.05 2.79 -20.43
N LEU A 30 5.88 3.69 -19.46
CA LEU A 30 5.53 3.32 -18.09
C LEU A 30 4.07 2.86 -18.12
N ASN A 31 3.83 1.58 -17.80
CA ASN A 31 2.48 1.13 -17.48
C ASN A 31 2.13 1.64 -16.07
N GLU A 32 1.44 2.77 -15.99
CA GLU A 32 1.00 3.37 -14.72
C GLU A 32 0.22 2.36 -13.84
N GLU A 33 -0.47 1.40 -14.46
CA GLU A 33 -1.20 0.32 -13.78
C GLU A 33 -0.31 -0.74 -13.08
N ALA A 34 0.98 -0.88 -13.43
CA ALA A 34 1.90 -1.84 -12.78
C ALA A 34 2.88 -1.21 -11.80
N LEU A 35 2.77 0.10 -11.57
CA LEU A 35 3.54 0.86 -10.58
C LEU A 35 2.70 1.28 -9.38
N ILE A 36 1.49 0.75 -9.24
CA ILE A 36 0.67 0.98 -8.06
C ILE A 36 1.25 0.11 -6.95
N ASP A 37 1.97 0.76 -6.04
CA ASP A 37 2.46 0.14 -4.83
C ASP A 37 1.26 -0.51 -4.09
N PRO A 38 1.28 -1.83 -3.85
CA PRO A 38 0.21 -2.50 -3.14
C PRO A 38 -0.06 -1.92 -1.74
N ASP A 39 0.89 -1.16 -1.17
CA ASP A 39 0.78 -0.48 0.13
C ASP A 39 -0.12 0.77 0.04
N ILE A 40 -0.45 1.22 -1.18
CA ILE A 40 -1.39 2.31 -1.43
C ILE A 40 -2.85 1.83 -1.34
N ILE A 41 -3.14 0.56 -1.66
CA ILE A 41 -4.51 0.03 -1.82
C ILE A 41 -4.95 -0.78 -0.58
N CYS A 42 -5.13 -0.13 0.56
CA CYS A 42 -5.63 -0.77 1.78
C CYS A 42 -6.65 0.10 2.52
N GLU A 43 -7.44 -0.51 3.42
CA GLU A 43 -8.27 0.24 4.38
C GLU A 43 -7.36 0.88 5.43
N ARG A 44 -7.43 2.20 5.59
CA ARG A 44 -6.58 2.96 6.51
C ARG A 44 -7.07 2.84 7.95
N ASP A 45 -6.15 2.64 8.89
CA ASP A 45 -6.45 2.59 10.32
C ASP A 45 -6.41 3.96 10.95
N TYR A 46 -7.52 4.69 10.81
CA TYR A 46 -7.66 6.00 11.44
C TYR A 46 -7.82 5.96 12.96
N ASN A 47 -7.85 4.78 13.60
CA ASN A 47 -7.75 4.69 15.06
C ASN A 47 -6.31 4.91 15.56
N ILE A 48 -5.32 4.71 14.69
CA ILE A 48 -3.94 5.09 14.98
C ILE A 48 -3.86 6.63 14.99
N PRO A 49 -3.22 7.25 15.99
CA PRO A 49 -3.17 8.70 16.09
C PRO A 49 -2.58 9.37 14.85
N CYS A 50 -1.42 8.92 14.40
CA CYS A 50 -0.63 9.59 13.36
C CYS A 50 -0.42 8.73 12.11
N PRO A 51 -0.18 9.37 10.96
CA PRO A 51 0.29 8.70 9.76
C PRO A 51 1.73 8.17 9.92
N GLU A 52 2.16 7.26 9.05
CA GLU A 52 3.41 6.50 9.20
C GLU A 52 4.66 7.36 9.32
N ASP A 53 4.70 8.52 8.66
CA ASP A 53 5.86 9.43 8.70
C ASP A 53 5.75 10.51 9.79
N TYR A 54 4.80 10.38 10.72
CA TYR A 54 4.52 11.35 11.77
C TYR A 54 4.54 10.70 13.15
N THR A 55 5.12 11.40 14.12
CA THR A 55 5.22 10.96 15.51
C THR A 55 4.20 11.70 16.37
N TYR A 56 3.45 10.95 17.17
CA TYR A 56 2.55 11.53 18.16
C TYR A 56 3.35 12.15 19.32
N ILE A 57 3.17 13.44 19.55
CA ILE A 57 3.88 14.21 20.59
C ILE A 57 2.93 14.80 21.65
N GLY A 58 1.64 14.48 21.58
CA GLY A 58 0.65 14.87 22.58
C GLY A 58 0.31 16.37 22.57
N SER A 59 -0.04 16.91 23.74
CA SER A 59 -0.49 18.29 23.90
C SER A 59 0.68 19.27 24.01
N VAL A 60 1.03 19.93 22.90
CA VAL A 60 2.16 20.87 22.84
C VAL A 60 1.72 22.34 22.94
N HIS A 61 0.68 22.74 22.21
CA HIS A 61 0.29 24.15 22.10
C HIS A 61 -0.80 24.57 23.07
N LYS A 62 -1.80 23.72 23.27
CA LYS A 62 -2.91 23.93 24.21
C LYS A 62 -3.18 22.66 25.01
N THR A 63 -3.86 22.84 26.14
CA THR A 63 -4.42 21.73 26.90
C THR A 63 -5.36 20.91 26.02
N ASP A 64 -5.13 19.60 25.98
CA ASP A 64 -5.88 18.60 25.20
C ASP A 64 -5.69 18.69 23.68
N ASP A 65 -4.61 19.29 23.18
CA ASP A 65 -4.21 19.08 21.79
C ASP A 65 -3.67 17.67 21.58
N GLU A 66 -3.88 17.12 20.39
CA GLU A 66 -3.40 15.80 19.99
C GLU A 66 -2.51 16.03 18.77
N ILE A 67 -1.20 16.24 18.98
CA ILE A 67 -0.29 16.66 17.91
C ILE A 67 0.50 15.48 17.35
N CYS A 68 0.51 15.38 16.03
CA CYS A 68 1.41 14.58 15.23
C CYS A 68 2.44 15.51 14.56
N ALA A 69 3.73 15.32 14.83
CA ALA A 69 4.81 16.06 14.19
C ALA A 69 5.50 15.21 13.12
N PRO A 70 5.96 15.81 12.00
CA PRO A 70 6.66 15.07 10.96
C PRO A 70 7.95 14.44 11.51
N SER A 71 8.21 13.20 11.11
CA SER A 71 9.45 12.50 11.43
C SER A 71 10.64 13.19 10.75
N PRO A 72 11.88 12.98 11.25
CA PRO A 72 13.08 13.54 10.62
C PRO A 72 13.32 13.06 9.18
N THR A 73 12.69 11.94 8.78
CA THR A 73 12.82 11.32 7.46
C THR A 73 11.73 11.73 6.48
N TYR A 74 10.70 12.44 6.95
CA TYR A 74 9.61 12.90 6.09
C TYR A 74 10.09 14.00 5.12
N ASP A 75 9.93 13.77 3.83
CA ASP A 75 10.37 14.65 2.74
C ASP A 75 9.21 15.12 1.84
N GLY A 76 7.97 14.92 2.28
CA GLY A 76 6.76 15.26 1.54
C GLY A 76 6.36 16.75 1.59
N PRO A 77 5.23 17.10 0.93
CA PRO A 77 4.77 18.48 0.77
C PRO A 77 4.48 19.24 2.07
N CYS A 78 4.24 18.54 3.18
CA CYS A 78 3.88 19.13 4.47
C CYS A 78 5.07 19.16 5.44
N ILE A 79 6.31 19.23 4.93
CA ILE A 79 7.52 19.19 5.75
C ILE A 79 7.52 20.34 6.76
N GLY A 80 7.73 20.01 8.04
CA GLY A 80 7.64 20.97 9.14
C GLY A 80 6.22 21.41 9.53
N GLU A 81 5.17 20.89 8.89
CA GLU A 81 3.78 21.12 9.31
C GLU A 81 3.38 20.07 10.36
N GLU A 82 3.00 20.51 11.54
CA GLU A 82 2.36 19.68 12.56
C GLU A 82 0.87 19.47 12.24
N LEU A 83 0.36 18.29 12.58
CA LEU A 83 -1.04 17.93 12.43
C LEU A 83 -1.69 17.79 13.81
N ASN A 84 -2.71 18.60 14.08
CA ASN A 84 -3.58 18.39 15.24
C ASN A 84 -4.73 17.45 14.86
N ILE A 85 -4.70 16.22 15.35
CA ILE A 85 -5.66 15.17 15.01
C ILE A 85 -6.95 15.23 15.85
N LYS A 86 -7.00 16.14 16.82
CA LYS A 86 -8.15 16.29 17.72
C LYS A 86 -9.44 16.47 16.93
N ASN A 87 -10.41 15.60 17.17
CA ASN A 87 -11.73 15.63 16.54
C ASN A 87 -11.69 15.61 14.99
N MET A 88 -10.62 15.11 14.37
CA MET A 88 -10.62 14.88 12.92
C MET A 88 -11.43 13.63 12.58
N SER A 89 -12.39 13.78 11.66
CA SER A 89 -13.06 12.64 11.05
C SER A 89 -12.14 11.89 10.09
N ASP A 90 -12.45 10.62 9.84
CA ASP A 90 -11.72 9.76 8.91
C ASP A 90 -11.58 10.40 7.52
N ALA A 91 -12.66 10.99 7.00
CA ALA A 91 -12.61 11.73 5.72
C ALA A 91 -11.66 12.93 5.73
N ARG A 92 -11.45 13.59 6.88
CA ARG A 92 -10.47 14.68 6.99
C ARG A 92 -9.04 14.15 7.05
N LYS A 93 -8.83 13.02 7.73
CA LYS A 93 -7.53 12.31 7.77
C LYS A 93 -7.14 11.82 6.37
N GLU A 94 -8.08 11.27 5.62
CA GLU A 94 -7.91 10.86 4.22
C GLU A 94 -7.49 12.03 3.33
N ASN A 95 -8.26 13.13 3.35
CA ASN A 95 -7.96 14.32 2.55
C ASN A 95 -6.60 14.93 2.90
N TRP A 96 -6.25 14.94 4.18
CA TRP A 96 -4.95 15.43 4.63
C TRP A 96 -3.81 14.52 4.14
N SER A 97 -4.00 13.19 4.20
CA SER A 97 -3.05 12.19 3.69
C SER A 97 -2.72 12.43 2.22
N MET A 98 -3.75 12.64 1.39
CA MET A 98 -3.59 12.95 -0.04
C MET A 98 -2.81 14.25 -0.27
N LYS A 99 -3.12 15.32 0.49
CA LYS A 99 -2.40 16.60 0.40
C LYS A 99 -0.93 16.43 0.76
N CYS A 100 -0.64 15.72 1.84
CA CYS A 100 0.68 15.60 2.43
C CYS A 100 1.48 14.39 1.90
N LYS A 101 0.93 13.62 0.95
CA LYS A 101 1.59 12.45 0.37
C LYS A 101 2.20 11.50 1.42
N THR A 102 1.47 11.31 2.51
CA THR A 102 1.75 10.31 3.55
C THR A 102 0.43 9.62 3.87
N SER A 103 0.46 8.50 4.58
CA SER A 103 -0.74 7.71 4.83
C SER A 103 -0.81 7.23 6.28
N TRP A 104 -2.04 7.06 6.77
CA TRP A 104 -2.24 6.22 7.95
C TRP A 104 -1.88 4.77 7.62
N PRO A 105 -1.41 4.00 8.61
CA PRO A 105 -1.12 2.60 8.40
C PRO A 105 -2.39 1.86 7.96
N CYS A 106 -2.22 0.75 7.26
CA CYS A 106 -3.33 -0.12 6.91
C CYS A 106 -3.91 -0.80 8.18
N ARG A 107 -5.24 -0.99 8.22
CA ARG A 107 -5.92 -1.77 9.28
C ARG A 107 -5.51 -3.22 9.24
N LYS A 108 -4.93 -3.72 10.33
CA LYS A 108 -4.58 -5.13 10.54
C LYS A 108 -5.82 -5.98 10.81
N CYS A 109 -6.31 -6.72 9.81
CA CYS A 109 -7.46 -7.63 9.98
C CYS A 109 -7.47 -8.81 9.00
N VAL A 110 -8.04 -9.93 9.42
CA VAL A 110 -8.43 -11.04 8.53
C VAL A 110 -9.71 -10.62 7.81
N ARG A 111 -9.82 -10.85 6.50
CA ARG A 111 -11.04 -10.52 5.76
C ARG A 111 -12.06 -11.64 5.89
N ASP A 112 -13.31 -11.26 6.11
CA ASP A 112 -14.42 -12.20 6.14
C ASP A 112 -14.80 -12.63 4.71
N TYR A 113 -14.07 -13.60 4.16
CA TYR A 113 -14.44 -14.23 2.89
C TYR A 113 -15.64 -15.17 3.01
N THR A 114 -16.27 -15.32 4.18
CA THR A 114 -17.55 -16.02 4.30
C THR A 114 -18.72 -15.12 3.85
N SER A 115 -18.58 -13.80 3.98
CA SER A 115 -19.53 -12.82 3.47
C SER A 115 -19.74 -12.95 1.95
N PHE A 116 -20.99 -12.83 1.51
CA PHE A 116 -21.41 -13.22 0.15
C PHE A 116 -20.70 -12.42 -0.96
N CYS A 117 -20.60 -11.10 -0.79
CA CYS A 117 -19.94 -10.16 -1.68
C CYS A 117 -18.97 -9.26 -0.91
N PRO A 118 -17.97 -8.67 -1.58
CA PRO A 118 -17.17 -7.62 -0.99
C PRO A 118 -18.02 -6.36 -0.72
N GLU A 119 -17.49 -5.46 0.08
CA GLU A 119 -18.07 -4.14 0.30
C GLU A 119 -18.23 -3.38 -1.01
N LYS A 120 -19.29 -2.57 -1.08
CA LYS A 120 -19.68 -1.82 -2.29
C LYS A 120 -19.96 -2.73 -3.50
N TRP A 121 -20.19 -4.02 -3.29
CA TRP A 121 -20.75 -4.93 -4.29
C TRP A 121 -22.07 -5.52 -3.80
N ASN A 122 -23.00 -5.72 -4.72
CA ASN A 122 -24.34 -6.22 -4.45
C ASN A 122 -24.46 -7.68 -4.87
N LYS A 123 -25.13 -8.47 -4.03
CA LYS A 123 -25.57 -9.82 -4.38
C LYS A 123 -26.51 -9.78 -5.59
N VAL A 124 -26.34 -10.75 -6.48
CA VAL A 124 -27.28 -11.03 -7.58
C VAL A 124 -28.24 -12.13 -7.13
N GLU A 125 -29.51 -11.80 -7.01
CA GLU A 125 -30.54 -12.72 -6.56
C GLU A 125 -30.68 -13.94 -7.48
N GLY A 126 -31.04 -15.09 -6.88
CA GLY A 126 -31.18 -16.35 -7.60
C GLY A 126 -29.86 -17.00 -8.05
N THR A 127 -28.72 -16.45 -7.64
CA THR A 127 -27.40 -17.04 -7.93
C THR A 127 -26.78 -17.66 -6.67
N ILE A 128 -25.88 -18.63 -6.88
CA ILE A 128 -25.16 -19.29 -5.77
C ILE A 128 -24.24 -18.29 -5.06
N ARG A 129 -23.41 -17.56 -5.81
CA ARG A 129 -22.50 -16.55 -5.25
C ARG A 129 -22.09 -15.47 -6.26
N SER A 130 -23.04 -14.89 -7.00
CA SER A 130 -22.71 -13.81 -7.93
C SER A 130 -22.85 -12.42 -7.32
N CYS A 131 -21.87 -11.57 -7.62
CA CYS A 131 -21.78 -10.19 -7.15
C CYS A 131 -21.67 -9.24 -8.35
N LYS A 132 -22.25 -8.05 -8.24
CA LYS A 132 -22.11 -6.95 -9.20
C LYS A 132 -21.72 -5.65 -8.48
N PRO A 133 -20.94 -4.74 -9.10
CA PRO A 133 -20.52 -3.52 -8.43
C PRO A 133 -21.74 -2.65 -8.07
N SER A 134 -21.68 -1.98 -6.92
CA SER A 134 -22.65 -0.93 -6.55
C SER A 134 -22.33 0.38 -7.26
N ARG A 135 -23.17 1.39 -7.05
CA ARG A 135 -22.93 2.76 -7.56
C ARG A 135 -21.75 3.44 -6.89
N ASP A 136 -21.39 3.01 -5.68
CA ASP A 136 -20.35 3.63 -4.85
C ASP A 136 -18.98 2.96 -5.04
N TYR A 137 -18.92 1.89 -5.85
CA TYR A 137 -17.68 1.21 -6.17
C TYR A 137 -16.91 1.95 -7.28
N MET A 138 -15.69 2.38 -6.96
CA MET A 138 -14.84 3.19 -7.84
C MET A 138 -13.72 2.40 -8.53
N GLY A 139 -13.46 1.16 -8.11
CA GLY A 139 -12.35 0.36 -8.64
C GLY A 139 -12.53 -0.14 -10.08
N PRO A 140 -11.56 -0.88 -10.64
CA PRO A 140 -11.49 -1.19 -12.07
C PRO A 140 -12.52 -2.21 -12.57
N CYS A 141 -13.11 -3.06 -11.70
CA CYS A 141 -13.96 -4.17 -12.12
C CYS A 141 -15.44 -3.77 -12.28
N LYS A 142 -15.93 -3.68 -13.52
CA LYS A 142 -17.27 -3.11 -13.82
C LYS A 142 -18.39 -4.14 -14.05
N TYR A 143 -18.08 -5.44 -14.03
CA TYR A 143 -19.03 -6.49 -14.43
C TYR A 143 -19.36 -7.45 -13.30
N GLN A 144 -20.50 -8.14 -13.44
CA GLN A 144 -20.90 -9.22 -12.54
C GLN A 144 -19.88 -10.36 -12.61
N ILE A 145 -19.59 -10.96 -11.45
CA ILE A 145 -18.74 -12.14 -11.32
C ILE A 145 -19.41 -13.19 -10.43
N ASN A 146 -19.14 -14.47 -10.69
CA ASN A 146 -19.60 -15.57 -9.85
C ASN A 146 -18.45 -16.18 -9.05
N PHE A 147 -18.56 -16.12 -7.72
CA PHE A 147 -17.57 -16.64 -6.78
C PHE A 147 -17.87 -18.06 -6.27
N SER A 148 -18.87 -18.77 -6.83
CA SER A 148 -19.33 -20.05 -6.28
C SER A 148 -18.26 -21.16 -6.27
N GLY A 149 -17.20 -21.04 -7.07
CA GLY A 149 -16.07 -21.96 -7.10
C GLY A 149 -14.75 -21.36 -6.62
N TYR A 150 -14.78 -20.16 -6.04
CA TYR A 150 -13.56 -19.48 -5.58
C TYR A 150 -13.21 -19.95 -4.18
N ASN A 151 -11.93 -20.29 -3.98
CA ASN A 151 -11.34 -20.43 -2.65
C ASN A 151 -10.85 -19.07 -2.12
N ILE A 152 -10.33 -19.03 -0.89
CA ILE A 152 -9.83 -17.80 -0.25
C ILE A 152 -8.73 -17.13 -1.10
N GLU A 153 -7.83 -17.91 -1.70
CA GLU A 153 -6.76 -17.40 -2.58
C GLU A 153 -7.32 -16.62 -3.75
N MET A 154 -8.23 -17.24 -4.49
CA MET A 154 -8.83 -16.65 -5.68
C MET A 154 -9.64 -15.41 -5.32
N LEU A 155 -10.32 -15.41 -4.18
CA LEU A 155 -11.06 -14.24 -3.69
C LEU A 155 -10.10 -13.09 -3.37
N SER A 156 -8.98 -13.39 -2.73
CA SER A 156 -8.01 -12.35 -2.36
C SER A 156 -7.24 -11.80 -3.57
N ASP A 157 -6.84 -12.67 -4.49
CA ASP A 157 -6.25 -12.26 -5.77
C ASP A 157 -7.21 -11.39 -6.58
N TRP A 158 -8.49 -11.76 -6.58
CA TRP A 158 -9.53 -10.95 -7.21
C TRP A 158 -9.71 -9.61 -6.50
N SER A 159 -9.68 -9.60 -5.15
CA SER A 159 -9.75 -8.38 -4.36
C SER A 159 -8.66 -7.39 -4.71
N LEU A 160 -7.43 -7.88 -4.86
CA LEU A 160 -6.28 -7.07 -5.28
C LEU A 160 -6.48 -6.50 -6.69
N LYS A 161 -6.83 -7.35 -7.66
CA LYS A 161 -7.04 -6.93 -9.06
C LYS A 161 -8.20 -5.96 -9.22
N CYS A 162 -9.22 -6.10 -8.38
CA CYS A 162 -10.44 -5.30 -8.46
C CYS A 162 -10.48 -4.18 -7.44
N GLU A 163 -9.48 -3.98 -6.59
CA GLU A 163 -9.51 -2.97 -5.52
C GLU A 163 -10.84 -3.02 -4.73
N ALA A 164 -11.31 -4.24 -4.46
CA ALA A 164 -12.62 -4.53 -3.91
C ALA A 164 -12.46 -5.48 -2.73
N TRP A 165 -13.01 -5.10 -1.58
CA TRP A 165 -12.57 -5.65 -0.30
C TRP A 165 -13.74 -6.26 0.44
N TRP A 166 -13.58 -7.49 0.95
CA TRP A 166 -14.49 -7.98 1.99
C TRP A 166 -14.23 -7.23 3.29
N ALA A 167 -15.27 -7.11 4.12
CA ALA A 167 -15.18 -6.52 5.43
C ALA A 167 -14.16 -7.28 6.29
N CYS A 168 -13.56 -6.60 7.26
CA CYS A 168 -12.77 -7.24 8.29
C CYS A 168 -13.63 -8.22 9.10
N ASP A 169 -13.13 -9.43 9.31
CA ASP A 169 -13.60 -10.33 10.34
C ASP A 169 -13.09 -9.81 11.69
N HIS A 170 -14.02 -9.53 12.59
CA HIS A 170 -13.73 -9.03 13.94
C HIS A 170 -13.68 -10.16 14.97
N ILE A 171 -13.75 -11.43 14.55
CA ILE A 171 -13.60 -12.57 15.43
C ILE A 171 -12.12 -12.76 15.76
N ASP A 172 -11.75 -12.24 16.94
CA ASP A 172 -10.54 -12.51 17.73
C ASP A 172 -9.22 -12.53 16.95
N LEU A 173 -8.49 -11.42 17.08
CA LEU A 173 -7.04 -11.32 16.90
C LEU A 173 -6.38 -12.57 17.49
N PHE A 174 -5.96 -13.50 16.63
CA PHE A 174 -4.93 -14.46 17.03
C PHE A 174 -3.76 -13.63 17.58
N PRO A 175 -3.22 -13.97 18.77
CA PRO A 175 -2.11 -13.24 19.38
C PRO A 175 -0.87 -13.22 18.49
N ASP A 176 -0.78 -14.17 17.55
CA ASP A 176 0.20 -14.24 16.49
C ASP A 176 -0.47 -13.97 15.14
N CYS A 177 -0.95 -12.74 14.93
CA CYS A 177 -1.07 -12.24 13.57
C CYS A 177 0.38 -12.05 13.06
N PRO A 178 0.86 -12.84 12.08
CA PRO A 178 2.28 -12.86 11.69
C PRO A 178 2.79 -11.52 11.13
N ASP A 179 1.89 -10.54 10.93
CA ASP A 179 2.21 -9.18 10.50
C ASP A 179 2.09 -8.17 11.65
N SER A 180 2.61 -8.49 12.84
CA SER A 180 2.85 -7.52 13.93
C SER A 180 3.69 -6.33 13.45
N ASP A 181 4.59 -6.54 12.49
CA ASP A 181 5.69 -5.60 12.24
C ASP A 181 5.68 -4.91 10.86
N VAL A 182 4.68 -5.17 9.99
CA VAL A 182 4.57 -4.53 8.66
C VAL A 182 3.10 -4.26 8.24
N PRO A 183 2.82 -3.27 7.37
CA PRO A 183 1.47 -2.97 6.89
C PRO A 183 0.94 -4.07 5.97
N ILE A 184 -0.39 -4.19 5.87
CA ILE A 184 -1.05 -5.16 4.99
C ILE A 184 -0.85 -4.76 3.54
N THR A 185 -0.05 -5.57 2.86
CA THR A 185 0.25 -5.45 1.44
C THR A 185 -0.43 -6.60 0.68
N ALA A 186 -0.37 -6.58 -0.65
CA ALA A 186 -0.65 -7.74 -1.50
C ALA A 186 0.13 -9.01 -1.08
N ALA A 187 1.22 -8.87 -0.32
CA ALA A 187 2.01 -9.97 0.21
C ALA A 187 1.37 -10.67 1.43
N ALA A 188 0.64 -9.94 2.30
CA ALA A 188 -0.06 -10.53 3.45
C ALA A 188 -1.14 -11.54 2.99
N THR A 189 -1.79 -11.21 1.88
CA THR A 189 -2.70 -12.11 1.16
C THR A 189 -2.00 -13.37 0.62
N ARG A 190 -0.79 -13.24 0.07
CA ARG A 190 -0.08 -14.34 -0.62
C ARG A 190 0.56 -15.35 0.35
N LEU A 191 0.78 -15.00 1.62
CA LEU A 191 1.46 -15.84 2.60
C LEU A 191 0.53 -16.85 3.30
N TYR A 192 -0.73 -16.49 3.58
CA TYR A 192 -1.76 -17.42 4.09
C TYR A 192 -1.92 -18.69 3.21
N LEU A 193 -1.56 -18.57 1.93
CA LEU A 193 -1.71 -19.59 0.90
C LEU A 193 -0.50 -20.50 0.74
N LYS A 194 0.66 -20.04 1.23
CA LYS A 194 1.86 -20.88 1.33
C LYS A 194 1.79 -21.82 2.53
N GLU A 195 1.15 -21.43 3.64
CA GLU A 195 1.05 -22.27 4.83
C GLU A 195 -0.07 -23.32 4.75
N THR A 196 -1.09 -23.10 3.93
CA THR A 196 -2.18 -24.08 3.67
C THR A 196 -1.81 -25.16 2.65
N ASN A 197 -0.61 -25.07 2.04
CA ASN A 197 -0.03 -26.08 1.13
C ASN A 197 1.11 -26.91 1.75
N ILE A 198 1.28 -26.86 3.09
CA ILE A 198 2.15 -27.77 3.83
C ILE A 198 1.28 -28.72 4.65
N THR A 199 0.62 -29.64 3.97
CA THR A 199 0.29 -31.00 4.44
C THR A 199 0.04 -31.89 3.23
#